data_AF-A0A1F6AHP9-F1
#
_entry.id   AF-A0A1F6AHP9-F1
#
_cell.length_a   1.000
_cell.length_b   1.000
_cell.length_c   1.000
_cell.angle_alpha   90.00
_cell.angle_beta   90.00
_cell.angle_gamma   90.00
#
_symmetry.space_group_name_H-M   'P 1'
#
loop_
_entity.id
_entity.type
_entity.pdbx_description
1 polymer ?
#
loop_
_entity_poly.entity_id
_entity_poly.type
_entity_poly.pdbx_seq_one_letter_code
_entity_poly.pdbx_strand_id
1 'polypeptide(L)'
;MDWPILYRHVLQVKDPNNPVGVAVMWTERQVVAKMLEATNYCAIGNLYSSAGISAMIRNIYANPHVRKIVLWGADLSRSGQALVNLMQNGVDNEFFIVGDEKKGQIEKEIGKDAIDQFRKSVEVINLRGKPVSELQKTVDILSKERVQPFTKPKVFPTSRPKPFTYPSEQIGFRIDGDTAAQTWLKILQNIMRYGRNKQTRYTQENELKELLNVMAVVYKENPEDPYLPHYFPFSKTELLQYYPQVLSAKQISGIAYTYGQRLRNHDNVDQIAKIIELIKNRPFSKKMVAFTAKVSEDWNQVNKGDTPCLTQVLFSIQDSKLFCTTHFRSQDMVHGWPRNVFSLLKLQKLVSDETDYTMGPFVMITHSAHIYSDDYELVEKILKDNYDKELGYTSRQMFEDDRRGNITIEIEQSNQVGRPTKYAEKSKIYEIVVKLYAPEGGLLLKEWRGKTAMELYIQMINIGDYLVLPSHLIYIGTELQRAEYYIKLGKAEKYNQDPAANKEL
;
A
#
# COMPACT_ATOMS: atom_id res chain seq x y z
N MET A 1 24.26 -28.37 -9.88
CA MET A 1 23.09 -27.70 -9.26
C MET A 1 22.53 -26.77 -10.31
N ASP A 2 21.21 -26.73 -10.45
CA ASP A 2 20.56 -25.92 -11.46
C ASP A 2 20.59 -24.43 -11.02
N TRP A 3 21.51 -23.65 -11.58
CA TRP A 3 21.75 -22.24 -11.21
C TRP A 3 21.19 -21.29 -12.31
N PRO A 4 20.71 -20.07 -11.98
CA PRO A 4 20.46 -19.50 -10.65
C PRO A 4 19.36 -20.26 -9.91
N ILE A 5 19.46 -20.32 -8.58
CA ILE A 5 18.48 -21.00 -7.71
C ILE A 5 17.27 -20.12 -7.40
N LEU A 6 17.44 -18.79 -7.48
CA LEU A 6 16.38 -17.79 -7.34
C LEU A 6 16.33 -16.89 -8.57
N TYR A 7 15.15 -16.44 -8.98
CA TYR A 7 14.94 -15.53 -10.13
C TYR A 7 15.45 -16.05 -11.48
N ARG A 8 15.49 -17.38 -11.66
CA ARG A 8 15.98 -18.04 -12.89
C ARG A 8 15.32 -17.52 -14.18
N HIS A 9 14.04 -17.19 -14.14
CA HIS A 9 13.29 -16.70 -15.31
C HIS A 9 13.52 -15.21 -15.62
N VAL A 10 14.21 -14.47 -14.74
CA VAL A 10 14.39 -13.03 -14.84
C VAL A 10 15.85 -12.64 -15.04
N LEU A 11 16.78 -13.34 -14.38
CA LEU A 11 18.22 -13.13 -14.52
C LEU A 11 18.69 -13.54 -15.92
N GLN A 12 19.48 -12.67 -16.55
CA GLN A 12 20.09 -12.95 -17.85
C GLN A 12 21.47 -13.54 -17.66
N VAL A 13 21.55 -14.86 -17.66
CA VAL A 13 22.80 -15.60 -17.53
C VAL A 13 23.49 -15.71 -18.90
N LYS A 14 24.80 -15.43 -18.95
CA LYS A 14 25.61 -15.58 -20.16
C LYS A 14 26.63 -16.70 -20.00
N ASP A 15 27.50 -16.62 -19.00
CA ASP A 15 28.48 -17.66 -18.69
C ASP A 15 28.54 -17.93 -17.18
N PRO A 16 27.88 -18.98 -16.66
CA PRO A 16 27.87 -19.29 -15.23
C PRO A 16 29.26 -19.42 -14.59
N ASN A 17 30.31 -19.70 -15.35
CA ASN A 17 31.67 -19.86 -14.82
C ASN A 17 32.45 -18.55 -14.76
N ASN A 18 31.93 -17.48 -15.35
CA ASN A 18 32.57 -16.17 -15.30
C ASN A 18 32.43 -15.55 -13.91
N PRO A 19 33.45 -14.84 -13.38
CA PRO A 19 33.38 -14.31 -12.03
C PRO A 19 32.62 -13.01 -11.86
N VAL A 20 32.15 -12.39 -12.95
CA VAL A 20 31.57 -11.04 -12.95
C VAL A 20 30.05 -11.09 -13.03
N GLY A 21 29.35 -10.72 -11.96
CA GLY A 21 27.94 -10.36 -11.99
C GLY A 21 27.74 -8.87 -12.27
N VAL A 22 26.64 -8.50 -12.93
CA VAL A 22 26.28 -7.10 -13.17
C VAL A 22 24.89 -6.82 -12.56
N ALA A 23 24.82 -5.83 -11.68
CA ALA A 23 23.58 -5.39 -11.06
C ALA A 23 23.22 -3.97 -11.51
N VAL A 24 22.05 -3.83 -12.16
CA VAL A 24 21.69 -2.62 -12.93
C VAL A 24 20.60 -1.73 -12.32
N MET A 25 20.23 -1.98 -11.06
CA MET A 25 19.14 -1.30 -10.33
C MET A 25 17.89 -1.06 -11.21
N TRP A 26 17.51 0.19 -11.53
CA TRP A 26 16.33 0.53 -12.34
C TRP A 26 16.59 0.64 -13.83
N THR A 27 17.85 0.58 -14.28
CA THR A 27 18.15 0.58 -15.71
C THR A 27 17.84 -0.78 -16.31
N GLU A 28 17.15 -0.81 -17.45
CA GLU A 28 16.67 -2.06 -18.04
C GLU A 28 17.82 -3.03 -18.36
N ARG A 29 17.84 -4.22 -17.72
CA ARG A 29 18.91 -5.22 -17.91
C ARG A 29 19.10 -5.65 -19.36
N GLN A 30 18.04 -5.67 -20.17
CA GLN A 30 18.15 -6.05 -21.59
C GLN A 30 18.92 -5.01 -22.40
N VAL A 31 18.72 -3.73 -22.07
CA VAL A 31 19.48 -2.63 -22.67
C VAL A 31 20.96 -2.77 -22.28
N VAL A 32 21.24 -3.05 -21.01
CA VAL A 32 22.61 -3.25 -20.54
C VAL A 32 23.25 -4.51 -21.13
N ALA A 33 22.49 -5.60 -21.29
CA ALA A 33 22.98 -6.82 -21.93
C ALA A 33 23.41 -6.58 -23.38
N LYS A 34 22.66 -5.76 -24.14
CA LYS A 34 23.07 -5.32 -25.48
C LYS A 34 24.33 -4.47 -25.44
N MET A 35 24.46 -3.55 -24.47
CA MET A 35 25.67 -2.75 -24.29
C MET A 35 26.91 -3.61 -23.97
N LEU A 36 26.71 -4.78 -23.34
CA LEU A 36 27.76 -5.71 -22.93
C LEU A 36 27.89 -6.94 -23.85
N GLU A 37 27.30 -6.91 -25.05
CA GLU A 37 27.24 -8.05 -25.97
C GLU A 37 28.64 -8.59 -26.32
N ALA A 38 29.61 -7.70 -26.50
CA ALA A 38 31.01 -8.02 -26.82
C ALA A 38 31.87 -8.45 -25.62
N THR A 39 31.33 -8.40 -24.38
CA THR A 39 32.06 -8.76 -23.14
C THR A 39 31.55 -10.08 -22.57
N ASN A 40 32.37 -10.80 -21.80
CA ASN A 40 31.89 -11.98 -21.06
C ASN A 40 31.49 -11.59 -19.63
N TYR A 41 30.47 -12.25 -19.07
CA TYR A 41 30.00 -12.02 -17.71
C TYR A 41 29.15 -13.20 -17.24
N CYS A 42 28.92 -13.30 -15.94
CA CYS A 42 28.12 -14.35 -15.32
C CYS A 42 26.64 -14.18 -15.61
N ALA A 43 26.06 -13.14 -15.04
CA ALA A 43 24.66 -12.80 -15.18
C ALA A 43 24.41 -11.30 -14.99
N ILE A 44 23.34 -10.81 -15.60
CA ILE A 44 22.82 -9.44 -15.40
C ILE A 44 21.46 -9.51 -14.71
N GLY A 45 21.27 -8.70 -13.67
CA GLY A 45 20.01 -8.58 -12.94
C GLY A 45 19.70 -7.15 -12.52
N ASN A 46 18.41 -6.84 -12.40
CA ASN A 46 17.94 -5.61 -11.77
C ASN A 46 17.88 -5.80 -10.26
N LEU A 47 18.44 -4.88 -9.48
CA LEU A 47 18.35 -4.86 -8.02
C LEU A 47 17.38 -3.74 -7.62
N TYR A 48 16.08 -4.01 -7.58
CA TYR A 48 15.07 -2.97 -7.34
C TYR A 48 14.86 -2.61 -5.87
N SER A 49 15.20 -3.49 -4.93
CA SER A 49 15.01 -3.28 -3.49
C SER A 49 16.18 -3.88 -2.70
N SER A 50 16.30 -3.48 -1.42
CA SER A 50 17.29 -4.05 -0.49
C SER A 50 17.02 -5.54 -0.20
N ALA A 51 15.76 -5.99 -0.24
CA ALA A 51 15.41 -7.41 -0.11
C ALA A 51 16.06 -8.30 -1.18
N GLY A 52 16.28 -7.76 -2.40
CA GLY A 52 16.98 -8.46 -3.47
C GLY A 52 18.45 -8.80 -3.16
N ILE A 53 19.04 -8.18 -2.14
CA ILE A 53 20.42 -8.46 -1.71
C ILE A 53 20.52 -9.87 -1.08
N SER A 54 19.54 -10.29 -0.27
CA SER A 54 19.48 -11.66 0.27
C SER A 54 19.47 -12.70 -0.85
N ALA A 55 18.66 -12.46 -1.89
CA ALA A 55 18.62 -13.32 -3.06
C ALA A 55 19.95 -13.38 -3.82
N MET A 56 20.61 -12.23 -3.96
CA MET A 56 21.93 -12.13 -4.58
C MET A 56 22.95 -12.97 -3.80
N ILE A 57 23.00 -12.84 -2.48
CA ILE A 57 23.88 -13.63 -1.62
C ILE A 57 23.59 -15.13 -1.77
N ARG A 58 22.32 -15.55 -1.70
CA ARG A 58 21.91 -16.96 -1.88
C ARG A 58 22.34 -17.52 -3.24
N ASN A 59 22.10 -16.78 -4.33
CA ASN A 59 22.52 -17.18 -5.67
C ASN A 59 24.05 -17.26 -5.80
N ILE A 60 24.81 -16.34 -5.19
CA ILE A 60 26.28 -16.35 -5.24
C ILE A 60 26.86 -17.48 -4.39
N TYR A 61 26.26 -17.82 -3.24
CA TYR A 61 26.66 -19.02 -2.50
C TYR A 61 26.35 -20.32 -3.26
N ALA A 62 25.28 -20.34 -4.05
CA ALA A 62 24.98 -21.46 -4.94
C ALA A 62 25.93 -21.55 -6.15
N ASN A 63 26.53 -20.43 -6.57
CA ASN A 63 27.61 -20.37 -7.57
C ASN A 63 28.78 -19.48 -7.10
N PRO A 64 29.67 -20.02 -6.26
CA PRO A 64 30.74 -19.25 -5.62
C PRO A 64 31.87 -18.83 -6.57
N HIS A 65 31.77 -19.12 -7.87
CA HIS A 65 32.64 -18.56 -8.91
C HIS A 65 32.43 -17.05 -9.08
N VAL A 66 31.24 -16.53 -8.77
CA VAL A 66 30.98 -15.09 -8.81
C VAL A 66 31.75 -14.41 -7.68
N ARG A 67 32.71 -13.57 -8.05
CA ARG A 67 33.63 -12.88 -7.13
C ARG A 67 33.58 -11.37 -7.27
N LYS A 68 33.01 -10.85 -8.36
CA LYS A 68 32.91 -9.42 -8.65
C LYS A 68 31.45 -9.08 -8.98
N ILE A 69 30.95 -8.00 -8.42
CA ILE A 69 29.64 -7.43 -8.77
C ILE A 69 29.87 -6.01 -9.25
N VAL A 70 29.59 -5.75 -10.53
CA VAL A 70 29.62 -4.40 -11.09
C VAL A 70 28.24 -3.77 -10.91
N LEU A 71 28.16 -2.72 -10.09
CA LEU A 71 26.96 -1.93 -9.89
C LEU A 71 26.93 -0.76 -10.88
N TRP A 72 25.91 -0.67 -11.73
CA TRP A 72 25.81 0.40 -12.73
C TRP A 72 24.34 0.76 -13.01
N GLY A 73 24.05 1.97 -13.49
CA GLY A 73 22.67 2.39 -13.82
C GLY A 73 21.98 3.22 -12.72
N ALA A 74 20.69 3.49 -12.93
CA ALA A 74 19.90 4.41 -12.11
C ALA A 74 19.42 3.75 -10.79
N ASP A 75 19.78 4.34 -9.65
CA ASP A 75 19.47 3.79 -8.32
C ASP A 75 18.36 4.59 -7.62
N LEU A 76 17.14 4.51 -8.18
CA LEU A 76 15.99 5.29 -7.70
C LEU A 76 15.48 4.83 -6.33
N SER A 77 15.65 3.55 -6.03
CA SER A 77 15.26 2.95 -4.76
C SER A 77 16.42 2.83 -3.78
N ARG A 78 17.59 3.41 -4.07
CA ARG A 78 18.80 3.34 -3.22
C ARG A 78 19.21 1.92 -2.82
N SER A 79 18.78 0.90 -3.57
CA SER A 79 19.12 -0.50 -3.35
C SER A 79 20.59 -0.78 -3.68
N GLY A 80 21.15 -0.07 -4.67
CA GLY A 80 22.58 -0.09 -4.96
C GLY A 80 23.39 0.54 -3.82
N GLN A 81 22.88 1.62 -3.22
CA GLN A 81 23.47 2.20 -2.01
C GLN A 81 23.39 1.23 -0.81
N ALA A 82 22.27 0.54 -0.62
CA ALA A 82 22.12 -0.47 0.43
C ALA A 82 23.14 -1.61 0.29
N LEU A 83 23.39 -2.10 -0.94
CA LEU A 83 24.44 -3.10 -1.17
C LEU A 83 25.84 -2.56 -0.81
N VAL A 84 26.16 -1.33 -1.18
CA VAL A 84 27.44 -0.70 -0.80
C VAL A 84 27.58 -0.59 0.73
N ASN A 85 26.52 -0.16 1.43
CA ASN A 85 26.50 -0.07 2.88
C ASN A 85 26.68 -1.45 3.54
N LEU A 86 26.03 -2.51 3.00
CA LEU A 86 26.24 -3.88 3.47
C LEU A 86 27.70 -4.30 3.35
N MET A 87 28.35 -4.04 2.21
CA MET A 87 29.75 -4.40 2.03
C MET A 87 30.65 -3.70 3.05
N GLN A 88 30.44 -2.40 3.26
CA GLN A 88 31.24 -1.59 4.18
C GLN A 88 31.00 -1.93 5.64
N ASN A 89 29.74 -1.99 6.07
CA ASN A 89 29.38 -1.96 7.49
C ASN A 89 28.76 -3.27 8.00
N GLY A 90 28.29 -4.15 7.12
CA GLY A 90 27.62 -5.39 7.49
C GLY A 90 26.18 -5.15 7.98
N VAL A 91 25.74 -6.02 8.88
CA VAL A 91 24.39 -5.98 9.47
C VAL A 91 24.44 -5.91 11.00
N ASP A 92 23.39 -5.36 11.62
CA ASP A 92 23.25 -5.29 13.07
C ASP A 92 22.76 -6.61 13.71
N ASN A 93 22.31 -6.56 14.96
CA ASN A 93 21.78 -7.74 15.67
C ASN A 93 20.43 -8.22 15.16
N GLU A 94 19.65 -7.36 14.53
CA GLU A 94 18.37 -7.70 13.92
C GLU A 94 18.50 -7.96 12.41
N PHE A 95 19.73 -7.99 11.88
CA PHE A 95 20.09 -8.17 10.48
C PHE A 95 19.72 -6.98 9.56
N PHE A 96 19.51 -5.78 10.12
CA PHE A 96 19.42 -4.57 9.32
C PHE A 96 20.80 -4.13 8.82
N ILE A 97 20.87 -3.68 7.56
CA ILE A 97 22.08 -3.18 6.92
C ILE A 97 22.50 -1.89 7.62
N VAL A 98 23.71 -1.89 8.18
CA VAL A 98 24.22 -0.75 8.95
C VAL A 98 24.54 0.42 8.02
N GLY A 99 23.96 1.58 8.32
CA GLY A 99 24.10 2.80 7.52
C GLY A 99 23.14 2.90 6.34
N ASP A 100 22.28 1.90 6.11
CA ASP A 100 21.16 2.04 5.18
C ASP A 100 20.00 2.80 5.82
N GLU A 101 19.72 3.99 5.30
CA GLU A 101 18.62 4.85 5.76
C GLU A 101 17.24 4.15 5.63
N LYS A 102 17.11 3.19 4.72
CA LYS A 102 15.87 2.42 4.53
C LYS A 102 15.69 1.29 5.52
N LYS A 103 16.71 0.98 6.33
CA LYS A 103 16.75 -0.21 7.16
C LYS A 103 16.45 -1.47 6.33
N GLY A 104 17.12 -1.63 5.19
CA GLY A 104 17.09 -2.88 4.44
C GLY A 104 17.58 -4.02 5.33
N GLN A 105 16.89 -5.16 5.30
CA GLN A 105 17.17 -6.29 6.19
C GLN A 105 17.65 -7.49 5.37
N ILE A 106 18.69 -8.17 5.86
CA ILE A 106 19.16 -9.44 5.30
C ILE A 106 18.50 -10.60 6.05
N GLU A 107 18.19 -11.68 5.34
CA GLU A 107 17.53 -12.86 5.92
C GLU A 107 18.41 -13.55 6.97
N LYS A 108 17.79 -13.89 8.10
CA LYS A 108 18.50 -14.45 9.27
C LYS A 108 19.07 -15.84 8.99
N GLU A 109 18.43 -16.59 8.08
CA GLU A 109 18.78 -17.94 7.64
C GLU A 109 20.10 -18.00 6.88
N ILE A 110 20.55 -16.87 6.31
CA ILE A 110 21.88 -16.77 5.70
C ILE A 110 22.94 -16.87 6.80
N GLY A 111 22.68 -16.24 7.95
CA GLY A 111 23.59 -16.18 9.09
C GLY A 111 24.71 -15.15 8.94
N LYS A 112 25.09 -14.52 10.06
CA LYS A 112 26.10 -13.44 10.08
C LYS A 112 27.45 -13.87 9.52
N ASP A 113 27.91 -15.08 9.84
CA ASP A 113 29.19 -15.60 9.35
C ASP A 113 29.25 -15.70 7.82
N ALA A 114 28.14 -16.09 7.19
CA ALA A 114 28.05 -16.18 5.74
C ALA A 114 27.95 -14.78 5.11
N ILE A 115 27.24 -13.84 5.74
CA ILE A 115 27.20 -12.44 5.30
C ILE A 115 28.63 -11.86 5.34
N ASP A 116 29.37 -12.08 6.42
CA ASP A 116 30.74 -11.58 6.56
C ASP A 116 31.73 -12.26 5.61
N GLN A 117 31.59 -13.58 5.37
CA GLN A 117 32.37 -14.27 4.37
C GLN A 117 32.07 -13.75 2.95
N PHE A 118 30.80 -13.52 2.61
CA PHE A 118 30.40 -12.90 1.35
C PHE A 118 31.08 -11.53 1.18
N ARG A 119 31.01 -10.67 2.20
CA ARG A 119 31.62 -9.34 2.19
C ARG A 119 33.14 -9.36 1.96
N LYS A 120 33.83 -10.35 2.55
CA LYS A 120 35.28 -10.53 2.40
C LYS A 120 35.66 -11.16 1.05
N SER A 121 34.76 -11.96 0.48
CA SER A 121 35.07 -12.79 -0.69
C SER A 121 34.65 -12.15 -2.00
N VAL A 122 33.58 -11.36 -2.01
CA VAL A 122 33.01 -10.76 -3.21
C VAL A 122 33.31 -9.27 -3.22
N GLU A 123 33.84 -8.75 -4.32
CA GLU A 123 34.09 -7.33 -4.49
C GLU A 123 32.91 -6.66 -5.20
N VAL A 124 32.46 -5.52 -4.67
CA VAL A 124 31.43 -4.69 -5.30
C VAL A 124 32.09 -3.45 -5.89
N ILE A 125 32.08 -3.35 -7.22
CA ILE A 125 32.61 -2.22 -7.96
C ILE A 125 31.47 -1.26 -8.25
N ASN A 126 31.48 -0.10 -7.58
CA ASN A 126 30.44 0.91 -7.73
C ASN A 126 30.73 1.84 -8.91
N LEU A 127 30.05 1.62 -10.03
CA LEU A 127 30.08 2.47 -11.23
C LEU A 127 28.74 3.21 -11.43
N ARG A 128 27.93 3.38 -10.38
CA ARG A 128 26.70 4.18 -10.49
C ARG A 128 27.01 5.60 -10.97
N GLY A 129 26.19 6.08 -11.92
CA GLY A 129 26.36 7.41 -12.53
C GLY A 129 27.54 7.55 -13.50
N LYS A 130 28.31 6.49 -13.75
CA LYS A 130 29.43 6.50 -14.71
C LYS A 130 28.96 6.23 -16.14
N PRO A 131 29.70 6.69 -17.18
CA PRO A 131 29.35 6.43 -18.57
C PRO A 131 29.44 4.94 -18.93
N VAL A 132 28.72 4.54 -19.99
CA VAL A 132 28.68 3.15 -20.48
C VAL A 132 30.06 2.63 -20.90
N SER A 133 30.96 3.51 -21.37
CA SER A 133 32.33 3.15 -21.74
C SER A 133 33.14 2.62 -20.55
N GLU A 134 32.93 3.18 -19.35
CA GLU A 134 33.55 2.66 -18.13
C GLU A 134 32.96 1.30 -17.74
N LEU A 135 31.63 1.13 -17.85
CA LEU A 135 30.98 -0.16 -17.62
C LEU A 135 31.59 -1.26 -18.52
N GLN A 136 31.63 -1.02 -19.83
CA GLN A 136 32.15 -1.98 -20.82
C GLN A 136 33.61 -2.32 -20.53
N LYS A 137 34.46 -1.31 -20.31
CA LYS A 137 35.87 -1.50 -20.02
C LYS A 137 36.08 -2.30 -18.73
N THR A 138 35.37 -1.96 -17.65
CA THR A 138 35.52 -2.65 -16.37
C THR A 138 35.04 -4.09 -16.45
N VAL A 139 33.89 -4.36 -17.07
CA VAL A 139 33.39 -5.74 -17.24
C VAL A 139 34.37 -6.55 -18.08
N ASP A 140 34.87 -6.02 -19.20
CA ASP A 140 35.85 -6.72 -20.05
C ASP A 140 37.13 -7.10 -19.29
N ILE A 141 37.71 -6.17 -18.53
CA ILE A 141 38.91 -6.41 -17.72
C ILE A 141 38.65 -7.49 -16.68
N LEU A 142 37.61 -7.33 -15.85
CA LEU A 142 37.31 -8.24 -14.76
C LEU A 142 36.90 -9.63 -15.26
N SER A 143 36.28 -9.73 -16.44
CA SER A 143 35.83 -10.99 -17.02
C SER A 143 36.96 -11.94 -17.40
N LYS A 144 38.19 -11.40 -17.56
CA LYS A 144 39.40 -12.15 -17.92
C LYS A 144 40.15 -12.66 -16.69
N GLU A 145 39.76 -12.24 -15.49
CA GLU A 145 40.37 -12.74 -14.26
C GLU A 145 40.03 -14.20 -14.04
N ARG A 146 41.04 -15.01 -13.72
CA ARG A 146 40.85 -16.39 -13.26
C ARG A 146 40.81 -16.42 -11.75
N VAL A 147 39.62 -16.59 -11.19
CA VAL A 147 39.42 -16.69 -9.75
C VAL A 147 38.83 -18.05 -9.40
N GLN A 148 39.31 -18.60 -8.28
CA GLN A 148 38.75 -19.81 -7.71
C GLN A 148 37.50 -19.48 -6.89
N PRO A 149 36.54 -20.42 -6.82
CA PRO A 149 35.41 -20.30 -5.91
C PRO A 149 35.85 -20.04 -4.48
N PHE A 150 35.19 -19.11 -3.78
CA PHE A 150 35.55 -18.76 -2.40
C PHE A 150 35.06 -19.79 -1.37
N THR A 151 34.21 -20.72 -1.78
CA THR A 151 33.68 -21.81 -0.95
C THR A 151 33.09 -22.91 -1.84
N LYS A 152 32.67 -24.03 -1.24
CA LYS A 152 31.84 -25.03 -1.93
C LYS A 152 30.41 -24.48 -2.10
N PRO A 153 29.72 -24.78 -3.21
CA PRO A 153 28.33 -24.38 -3.39
C PRO A 153 27.45 -24.72 -2.18
N LYS A 154 26.73 -23.73 -1.66
CA LYS A 154 25.89 -23.83 -0.47
C LYS A 154 24.51 -23.23 -0.75
N VAL A 155 23.49 -23.86 -0.20
CA VAL A 155 22.12 -23.34 -0.14
C VAL A 155 21.73 -23.10 1.33
N PHE A 156 20.83 -22.14 1.54
CA PHE A 156 20.33 -21.79 2.87
C PHE A 156 18.85 -22.20 2.97
N PRO A 157 18.34 -22.58 4.15
CA PRO A 157 16.93 -22.92 4.31
C PRO A 157 16.01 -21.76 3.91
N THR A 158 14.82 -22.09 3.43
CA THR A 158 13.72 -21.15 3.16
C THR A 158 13.06 -20.78 4.47
N SER A 159 12.72 -19.51 4.66
CA SER A 159 12.42 -18.96 5.98
C SER A 159 10.97 -19.09 6.42
N ARG A 160 9.98 -19.43 5.57
CA ARG A 160 8.58 -19.15 5.94
C ARG A 160 7.61 -20.35 5.88
N PRO A 161 6.79 -20.57 6.93
CA PRO A 161 5.51 -21.24 6.75
C PRO A 161 4.61 -20.36 5.88
N LYS A 162 3.84 -20.98 4.99
CA LYS A 162 2.92 -20.24 4.11
C LYS A 162 1.94 -19.43 4.96
N PRO A 163 1.82 -18.11 4.75
CA PRO A 163 0.91 -17.30 5.54
C PRO A 163 -0.53 -17.78 5.34
N PHE A 164 -1.20 -18.03 6.45
CA PHE A 164 -2.60 -18.42 6.47
C PHE A 164 -3.46 -17.33 5.80
N THR A 165 -4.51 -17.74 5.08
CA THR A 165 -5.43 -16.82 4.40
C THR A 165 -6.83 -17.09 4.92
N TYR A 166 -7.45 -16.06 5.50
CA TYR A 166 -8.83 -16.14 5.97
C TYR A 166 -9.79 -16.18 4.77
N PRO A 167 -10.92 -16.91 4.89
CA PRO A 167 -12.01 -16.81 3.93
C PRO A 167 -12.48 -15.36 3.77
N SER A 168 -12.74 -14.95 2.53
CA SER A 168 -13.20 -13.61 2.15
C SER A 168 -13.84 -13.62 0.76
N GLU A 169 -14.52 -12.54 0.42
CA GLU A 169 -14.91 -12.21 -0.94
C GLU A 169 -13.71 -12.25 -1.91
N GLN A 170 -13.98 -12.44 -3.21
CA GLN A 170 -12.89 -12.63 -4.18
C GLN A 170 -12.27 -11.31 -4.65
N ILE A 171 -13.09 -10.28 -4.79
CA ILE A 171 -12.76 -8.99 -5.39
C ILE A 171 -13.61 -7.89 -4.74
N GLY A 172 -13.14 -6.64 -4.79
CA GLY A 172 -13.96 -5.46 -4.44
C GLY A 172 -13.87 -5.09 -2.96
N PHE A 173 -12.69 -4.65 -2.53
CA PHE A 173 -12.43 -4.29 -1.14
C PHE A 173 -12.42 -2.77 -1.00
N ARG A 174 -13.34 -2.21 -0.20
CA ARG A 174 -13.32 -0.78 0.13
C ARG A 174 -12.61 -0.58 1.46
N ILE A 175 -11.54 0.21 1.45
CA ILE A 175 -10.70 0.48 2.61
C ILE A 175 -10.51 1.98 2.74
N ASP A 176 -10.68 2.53 3.94
CA ASP A 176 -10.59 3.97 4.13
C ASP A 176 -10.07 4.41 5.49
N GLY A 177 -9.58 5.64 5.53
CA GLY A 177 -9.08 6.31 6.73
C GLY A 177 -8.97 7.82 6.54
N ASP A 178 -8.78 8.55 7.63
CA ASP A 178 -8.62 10.00 7.57
C ASP A 178 -7.26 10.38 6.95
N THR A 179 -6.20 9.64 7.30
CA THR A 179 -4.85 9.84 6.75
C THR A 179 -4.46 8.72 5.79
N ALA A 180 -3.45 9.00 4.96
CA ALA A 180 -2.81 7.98 4.13
C ALA A 180 -2.21 6.86 4.99
N ALA A 181 -1.68 7.18 6.17
CA ALA A 181 -1.09 6.23 7.10
C ALA A 181 -2.13 5.22 7.65
N GLN A 182 -3.26 5.71 8.15
CA GLN A 182 -4.36 4.86 8.62
C GLN A 182 -4.89 3.96 7.51
N THR A 183 -5.12 4.54 6.32
CA THR A 183 -5.60 3.81 5.15
C THR A 183 -4.60 2.73 4.74
N TRP A 184 -3.30 3.04 4.75
CA TRP A 184 -2.23 2.12 4.40
C TRP A 184 -2.16 0.92 5.35
N LEU A 185 -2.20 1.16 6.66
CA LEU A 185 -2.20 0.08 7.66
C LEU A 185 -3.42 -0.84 7.48
N LYS A 186 -4.61 -0.27 7.23
CA LYS A 186 -5.81 -1.06 6.89
C LYS A 186 -5.61 -1.88 5.60
N ILE A 187 -5.00 -1.32 4.55
CA ILE A 187 -4.68 -2.05 3.30
C ILE A 187 -3.74 -3.23 3.59
N LEU A 188 -2.62 -2.98 4.27
CA LEU A 188 -1.64 -4.00 4.62
C LEU A 188 -2.28 -5.12 5.42
N GLN A 189 -3.08 -4.76 6.44
CA GLN A 189 -3.77 -5.73 7.29
C GLN A 189 -4.75 -6.59 6.50
N ASN A 190 -5.50 -5.99 5.57
CA ASN A 190 -6.45 -6.70 4.71
C ASN A 190 -5.72 -7.67 3.76
N ILE A 191 -4.63 -7.24 3.11
CA ILE A 191 -3.85 -8.15 2.24
C ILE A 191 -3.24 -9.28 3.05
N MET A 192 -2.66 -9.01 4.22
CA MET A 192 -2.10 -10.07 5.06
C MET A 192 -3.15 -11.07 5.54
N ARG A 193 -4.38 -10.63 5.86
CA ARG A 193 -5.47 -11.51 6.30
C ARG A 193 -6.13 -12.26 5.15
N TYR A 194 -6.52 -11.56 4.11
CA TYR A 194 -7.44 -12.02 3.07
C TYR A 194 -6.79 -12.20 1.69
N GLY A 195 -5.60 -11.65 1.50
CA GLY A 195 -4.83 -11.75 0.27
C GLY A 195 -4.54 -13.20 -0.10
N ARG A 196 -4.84 -13.55 -1.34
CA ARG A 196 -4.59 -14.89 -1.89
C ARG A 196 -3.15 -15.00 -2.34
N ASN A 197 -2.53 -16.15 -2.05
CA ASN A 197 -1.19 -16.44 -2.52
C ASN A 197 -1.21 -16.65 -4.04
N LYS A 198 -0.31 -15.96 -4.73
CA LYS A 198 -0.15 -16.05 -6.19
C LYS A 198 1.32 -16.13 -6.53
N GLN A 199 1.60 -16.80 -7.64
CA GLN A 199 2.96 -16.85 -8.15
C GLN A 199 3.37 -15.53 -8.80
N THR A 200 4.61 -15.12 -8.59
CA THR A 200 5.21 -13.90 -9.14
C THR A 200 6.65 -14.18 -9.56
N ARG A 201 7.19 -13.39 -10.48
CA ARG A 201 8.60 -13.46 -10.90
C ARG A 201 9.50 -12.49 -10.13
N TYR A 202 8.93 -11.73 -9.19
CA TYR A 202 9.55 -10.59 -8.54
C TYR A 202 9.99 -10.85 -7.09
N THR A 203 9.85 -12.08 -6.59
CA THR A 203 10.26 -12.45 -5.23
C THR A 203 11.10 -13.72 -5.20
N GLN A 204 11.81 -13.94 -4.10
CA GLN A 204 12.68 -15.11 -3.95
C GLN A 204 11.91 -16.41 -4.04
N GLU A 205 10.78 -16.47 -3.35
CA GLU A 205 9.91 -17.65 -3.33
C GLU A 205 8.94 -17.69 -4.51
N ASN A 206 9.03 -16.70 -5.42
CA ASN A 206 8.05 -16.48 -6.49
C ASN A 206 6.61 -16.41 -5.95
N GLU A 207 6.40 -15.89 -4.74
CA GLU A 207 5.08 -15.72 -4.12
C GLU A 207 4.78 -14.25 -3.74
N LEU A 208 3.51 -13.88 -3.80
CA LEU A 208 2.95 -12.64 -3.26
C LEU A 208 1.54 -12.91 -2.73
N LYS A 209 1.03 -12.01 -1.89
CA LYS A 209 -0.39 -11.96 -1.49
C LYS A 209 -1.07 -10.84 -2.24
N GLU A 210 -2.23 -11.13 -2.83
CA GLU A 210 -2.97 -10.19 -3.67
C GLU A 210 -4.43 -10.05 -3.22
N LEU A 211 -4.91 -8.81 -3.18
CA LEU A 211 -6.33 -8.47 -3.21
C LEU A 211 -6.68 -7.80 -4.53
N LEU A 212 -7.87 -8.12 -5.04
CA LEU A 212 -8.34 -7.57 -6.31
C LEU A 212 -9.35 -6.43 -6.11
N ASN A 213 -9.20 -5.36 -6.90
CA ASN A 213 -10.06 -4.17 -6.87
C ASN A 213 -10.15 -3.52 -5.46
N VAL A 214 -9.00 -3.18 -4.89
CA VAL A 214 -8.93 -2.41 -3.65
C VAL A 214 -9.24 -0.94 -3.95
N MET A 215 -10.32 -0.41 -3.39
CA MET A 215 -10.67 1.01 -3.39
C MET A 215 -10.20 1.62 -2.07
N ALA A 216 -9.07 2.30 -2.10
CA ALA A 216 -8.54 3.07 -0.99
C ALA A 216 -9.14 4.50 -1.01
N VAL A 217 -9.71 4.96 0.10
CA VAL A 217 -10.26 6.31 0.23
C VAL A 217 -9.57 7.05 1.38
N VAL A 218 -9.01 8.23 1.09
CA VAL A 218 -8.31 9.09 2.06
C VAL A 218 -9.08 10.40 2.21
N TYR A 219 -9.48 10.75 3.44
CA TYR A 219 -10.45 11.83 3.68
C TYR A 219 -9.84 13.18 4.06
N LYS A 220 -8.83 13.20 4.94
CA LYS A 220 -8.36 14.41 5.64
C LYS A 220 -6.85 14.63 5.54
N GLU A 221 -6.15 13.86 4.71
CA GLU A 221 -4.70 14.03 4.53
C GLU A 221 -4.37 15.40 3.95
N ASN A 222 -3.38 16.08 4.54
CA ASN A 222 -2.94 17.39 4.09
C ASN A 222 -1.78 17.26 3.07
N PRO A 223 -1.98 17.57 1.79
CA PRO A 223 -0.91 17.48 0.78
C PRO A 223 0.19 18.54 0.93
N GLU A 224 -0.04 19.63 1.67
CA GLU A 224 0.97 20.65 1.95
C GLU A 224 1.87 20.26 3.12
N ASP A 225 1.30 19.62 4.14
CA ASP A 225 2.02 19.10 5.30
C ASP A 225 1.59 17.66 5.59
N PRO A 226 2.09 16.68 4.81
CA PRO A 226 1.65 15.29 4.94
C PRO A 226 2.08 14.69 6.26
N TYR A 227 1.18 13.91 6.88
CA TYR A 227 1.51 13.15 8.07
C TYR A 227 2.40 11.95 7.70
N LEU A 228 3.67 11.99 8.15
CA LEU A 228 4.71 11.00 7.80
C LEU A 228 5.25 10.27 9.03
N PRO A 229 4.51 9.28 9.57
CA PRO A 229 4.98 8.46 10.68
C PRO A 229 6.24 7.66 10.33
N HIS A 230 7.03 7.36 11.37
CA HIS A 230 8.35 6.72 11.29
C HIS A 230 8.35 5.32 10.67
N TYR A 231 7.20 4.66 10.57
CA TYR A 231 7.06 3.30 10.04
C TYR A 231 6.85 3.27 8.52
N PHE A 232 6.72 4.43 7.86
CA PHE A 232 6.74 4.46 6.39
C PHE A 232 8.12 4.03 5.87
N PRO A 233 8.20 3.23 4.79
CA PRO A 233 9.47 2.72 4.25
C PRO A 233 10.17 3.74 3.33
N PHE A 234 10.11 5.02 3.70
CA PHE A 234 10.72 6.12 2.97
C PHE A 234 10.97 7.33 3.87
N SER A 235 11.95 8.16 3.49
CA SER A 235 12.19 9.43 4.17
C SER A 235 11.47 10.59 3.47
N LYS A 236 11.21 11.68 4.21
CA LYS A 236 10.64 12.92 3.63
C LYS A 236 11.43 13.41 2.41
N THR A 237 12.76 13.33 2.45
CA THR A 237 13.64 13.69 1.32
C THR A 237 13.35 12.86 0.08
N GLU A 238 13.18 11.55 0.24
CA GLU A 238 12.84 10.69 -0.90
C GLU A 238 11.45 10.97 -1.46
N LEU A 239 10.48 11.28 -0.61
CA LEU A 239 9.14 11.68 -1.06
C LEU A 239 9.19 12.96 -1.89
N LEU A 240 9.94 13.96 -1.44
CA LEU A 240 10.16 15.21 -2.18
C LEU A 240 10.85 14.97 -3.53
N GLN A 241 11.80 14.04 -3.60
CA GLN A 241 12.43 13.63 -4.86
C GLN A 241 11.51 12.84 -5.79
N TYR A 242 10.48 12.20 -5.23
CA TYR A 242 9.51 11.41 -5.99
C TYR A 242 8.42 12.30 -6.62
N TYR A 243 8.00 13.39 -5.97
CA TYR A 243 6.95 14.29 -6.49
C TYR A 243 7.13 14.73 -7.95
N PRO A 244 8.32 15.17 -8.42
CA PRO A 244 8.50 15.54 -9.82
C PRO A 244 8.23 14.41 -10.82
N GLN A 245 8.36 13.14 -10.41
CA GLN A 245 8.06 11.98 -11.27
C GLN A 245 6.56 11.81 -11.54
N VAL A 246 5.69 12.49 -10.80
CA VAL A 246 4.23 12.50 -11.00
C VAL A 246 3.73 13.86 -11.50
N LEU A 247 4.35 14.96 -11.04
CA LEU A 247 3.85 16.31 -11.29
C LEU A 247 4.42 16.97 -12.56
N SER A 248 5.59 16.52 -13.04
CA SER A 248 6.34 17.18 -14.12
C SER A 248 6.47 16.33 -15.38
N ALA A 249 6.62 16.99 -16.53
CA ALA A 249 6.89 16.33 -17.81
C ALA A 249 8.33 15.78 -17.94
N LYS A 250 9.17 15.92 -16.90
CA LYS A 250 10.61 15.62 -16.98
C LYS A 250 10.84 14.13 -17.16
N GLN A 251 11.48 13.78 -18.28
CA GLN A 251 11.99 12.43 -18.50
C GLN A 251 13.34 12.27 -17.79
N ILE A 252 13.53 11.13 -17.13
CA ILE A 252 14.79 10.77 -16.49
C ILE A 252 15.52 9.81 -17.43
N SER A 253 16.76 10.14 -17.77
CA SER A 253 17.59 9.32 -18.66
C SER A 253 17.72 7.89 -18.11
N GLY A 254 17.45 6.89 -18.95
CA GLY A 254 17.53 5.47 -18.58
C GLY A 254 16.31 4.88 -17.87
N ILE A 255 15.23 5.65 -17.64
CA ILE A 255 13.92 5.15 -17.20
C ILE A 255 12.98 5.07 -18.41
N ALA A 256 12.19 4.00 -18.51
CA ALA A 256 11.22 3.80 -19.59
C ALA A 256 10.15 4.92 -19.65
N TYR A 257 9.58 5.29 -18.50
CA TYR A 257 8.60 6.38 -18.38
C TYR A 257 8.56 6.91 -16.94
N THR A 258 8.01 8.11 -16.76
CA THR A 258 7.48 8.59 -15.47
C THR A 258 5.99 8.86 -15.59
N TYR A 259 5.23 8.80 -14.48
CA TYR A 259 3.80 9.12 -14.52
C TYR A 259 3.57 10.56 -14.97
N GLY A 260 4.36 11.50 -14.46
CA GLY A 260 4.28 12.91 -14.82
C GLY A 260 4.56 13.17 -16.29
N GLN A 261 5.56 12.49 -16.89
CA GLN A 261 5.76 12.55 -18.34
C GLN A 261 4.50 12.13 -19.09
N ARG A 262 3.91 10.99 -18.71
CA ARG A 262 2.71 10.47 -19.39
C ARG A 262 1.44 11.29 -19.11
N LEU A 263 1.40 12.10 -18.04
CA LEU A 263 0.27 12.98 -17.72
C LEU A 263 0.43 14.39 -18.35
N ARG A 264 1.65 14.91 -18.40
CA ARG A 264 1.97 16.29 -18.82
C ARG A 264 2.50 16.39 -20.26
N ASN A 265 2.89 15.29 -20.87
CA ASN A 265 3.31 15.21 -22.26
C ASN A 265 2.99 13.82 -22.86
N HIS A 266 1.70 13.54 -23.04
CA HIS A 266 1.20 12.34 -23.70
C HIS A 266 1.00 12.63 -25.19
N ASP A 267 1.91 12.17 -26.04
CA ASP A 267 1.86 12.44 -27.49
C ASP A 267 1.70 13.93 -27.81
N ASN A 268 2.51 14.76 -27.14
CA ASN A 268 2.48 16.23 -27.21
C ASN A 268 1.23 16.89 -26.60
N VAL A 269 0.49 16.18 -25.74
CA VAL A 269 -0.66 16.71 -25.00
C VAL A 269 -0.38 16.76 -23.50
N ASP A 270 -0.48 17.96 -22.90
CA ASP A 270 -0.56 18.13 -21.44
C ASP A 270 -2.01 17.88 -20.99
N GLN A 271 -2.29 16.63 -20.59
CA GLN A 271 -3.65 16.21 -20.23
C GLN A 271 -4.14 16.91 -18.95
N ILE A 272 -3.25 17.18 -17.99
CA ILE A 272 -3.60 17.87 -16.76
C ILE A 272 -3.93 19.34 -17.03
N ALA A 273 -3.14 20.03 -17.87
CA ALA A 273 -3.45 21.40 -18.27
C ALA A 273 -4.79 21.49 -19.02
N LYS A 274 -5.08 20.51 -19.89
CA LYS A 274 -6.37 20.42 -20.58
C LYS A 274 -7.55 20.16 -19.63
N ILE A 275 -7.35 19.37 -18.58
CA ILE A 275 -8.35 19.17 -17.53
C ILE A 275 -8.60 20.46 -16.75
N ILE A 276 -7.55 21.20 -16.37
CA ILE A 276 -7.68 22.49 -15.68
C ILE A 276 -8.45 23.49 -16.55
N GLU A 277 -8.09 23.62 -17.83
CA GLU A 277 -8.82 24.44 -18.81
C GLU A 277 -10.30 24.02 -18.90
N LEU A 278 -10.56 22.72 -18.89
CA LEU A 278 -11.91 22.18 -18.95
C LEU A 278 -12.71 22.46 -17.68
N ILE A 279 -12.09 22.41 -16.49
CA ILE A 279 -12.77 22.75 -15.23
C ILE A 279 -13.14 24.24 -15.23
N LYS A 280 -12.24 25.13 -15.66
CA LYS A 280 -12.49 26.58 -15.75
C LYS A 280 -13.64 26.94 -16.69
N ASN A 281 -13.79 26.22 -17.80
CA ASN A 281 -14.81 26.51 -18.82
C ASN A 281 -16.09 25.67 -18.70
N ARG A 282 -16.00 24.43 -18.22
CA ARG A 282 -17.10 23.46 -18.13
C ARG A 282 -16.93 22.52 -16.92
N PRO A 283 -17.12 23.01 -15.68
CA PRO A 283 -16.76 22.31 -14.45
C PRO A 283 -17.46 20.96 -14.20
N PHE A 284 -18.62 20.71 -14.84
CA PHE A 284 -19.36 19.45 -14.72
C PHE A 284 -19.09 18.46 -15.87
N SER A 285 -18.06 18.73 -16.67
CA SER A 285 -17.64 17.89 -17.78
C SER A 285 -17.29 16.46 -17.34
N LYS A 286 -17.86 15.45 -18.00
CA LYS A 286 -17.47 14.05 -17.83
C LYS A 286 -16.21 13.64 -18.64
N LYS A 287 -15.53 14.61 -19.27
CA LYS A 287 -14.31 14.37 -20.06
C LYS A 287 -13.01 14.59 -19.26
N MET A 288 -13.09 14.79 -17.95
CA MET A 288 -11.93 15.07 -17.09
C MET A 288 -11.16 13.79 -16.75
N VAL A 289 -10.45 13.25 -17.73
CA VAL A 289 -9.67 12.01 -17.62
C VAL A 289 -8.31 12.18 -18.29
N ALA A 290 -7.27 11.68 -17.64
CA ALA A 290 -5.92 11.55 -18.19
C ALA A 290 -5.49 10.08 -18.18
N PHE A 291 -4.79 9.67 -19.23
CA PHE A 291 -4.29 8.30 -19.42
C PHE A 291 -2.77 8.28 -19.41
N THR A 292 -2.18 7.24 -18.81
CA THR A 292 -0.73 7.06 -18.80
C THR A 292 -0.25 6.05 -19.84
N ALA A 293 -1.10 5.08 -20.18
CA ALA A 293 -0.78 3.98 -21.08
C ALA A 293 -0.73 4.46 -22.53
N LYS A 294 0.31 4.03 -23.26
CA LYS A 294 0.45 4.18 -24.70
C LYS A 294 0.44 2.79 -25.32
N VAL A 295 -0.72 2.34 -25.79
CA VAL A 295 -0.94 0.94 -26.21
C VAL A 295 0.08 0.50 -27.27
N SER A 296 0.39 1.37 -28.24
CA SER A 296 1.35 1.08 -29.32
C SER A 296 2.80 0.89 -28.84
N GLU A 297 3.18 1.53 -27.74
CA GLU A 297 4.54 1.44 -27.17
C GLU A 297 4.61 0.35 -26.09
N ASP A 298 3.65 0.36 -25.17
CA ASP A 298 3.71 -0.39 -23.91
C ASP A 298 3.36 -1.89 -24.11
N TRP A 299 2.57 -2.24 -25.14
CA TRP A 299 2.15 -3.64 -25.41
C TRP A 299 2.83 -4.28 -26.62
N ASN A 300 3.82 -3.61 -27.22
CA ASN A 300 4.52 -4.16 -28.40
C ASN A 300 5.37 -5.42 -28.09
N GLN A 301 5.67 -5.68 -26.82
CA GLN A 301 6.40 -6.86 -26.36
C GLN A 301 5.77 -7.45 -25.09
N VAL A 302 4.88 -8.44 -25.25
CA VAL A 302 4.09 -9.08 -24.17
C VAL A 302 4.90 -9.51 -22.94
N ASN A 303 6.18 -9.85 -23.12
CA ASN A 303 7.07 -10.35 -22.06
C ASN A 303 8.23 -9.40 -21.71
N LYS A 304 8.30 -8.20 -22.29
CA LYS A 304 9.43 -7.27 -22.14
C LYS A 304 8.94 -5.82 -22.13
N GLY A 305 9.32 -5.07 -21.10
CA GLY A 305 8.96 -3.66 -20.97
C GLY A 305 8.14 -3.38 -19.71
N ASP A 306 8.40 -2.23 -19.11
CA ASP A 306 7.63 -1.71 -17.99
C ASP A 306 6.45 -0.91 -18.54
N THR A 307 5.23 -1.32 -18.24
CA THR A 307 4.03 -0.55 -18.56
C THR A 307 3.57 0.26 -17.34
N PRO A 308 2.99 1.46 -17.50
CA PRO A 308 2.47 2.25 -16.39
C PRO A 308 1.56 1.45 -15.45
N CYS A 309 1.88 1.45 -14.15
CA CYS A 309 1.02 0.85 -13.14
C CYS A 309 -0.20 1.72 -12.87
N LEU A 310 -0.02 3.04 -12.67
CA LEU A 310 -1.10 4.02 -12.78
C LEU A 310 -1.58 4.02 -14.24
N THR A 311 -2.87 3.84 -14.50
CA THR A 311 -3.46 3.80 -15.86
C THR A 311 -4.32 5.03 -16.16
N GLN A 312 -5.04 5.54 -15.16
CA GLN A 312 -5.96 6.67 -15.31
C GLN A 312 -5.95 7.59 -14.09
N VAL A 313 -6.13 8.89 -14.34
CA VAL A 313 -6.45 9.90 -13.33
C VAL A 313 -7.73 10.61 -13.78
N LEU A 314 -8.75 10.61 -12.93
CA LEU A 314 -10.06 11.20 -13.20
C LEU A 314 -10.35 12.30 -12.19
N PHE A 315 -10.94 13.38 -12.67
CA PHE A 315 -11.44 14.47 -11.84
C PHE A 315 -12.94 14.64 -11.99
N SER A 316 -13.59 15.15 -10.95
CA SER A 316 -14.98 15.59 -11.01
C SER A 316 -15.27 16.65 -9.96
N ILE A 317 -16.21 17.55 -10.26
CA ILE A 317 -16.72 18.53 -9.30
C ILE A 317 -18.08 18.07 -8.80
N GLN A 318 -18.24 18.01 -7.48
CA GLN A 318 -19.51 17.78 -6.80
C GLN A 318 -19.50 18.53 -5.47
N ASP A 319 -20.63 19.14 -5.08
CA ASP A 319 -20.77 19.86 -3.80
C ASP A 319 -19.66 20.89 -3.54
N SER A 320 -19.27 21.62 -4.60
CA SER A 320 -18.16 22.60 -4.61
C SER A 320 -16.78 22.03 -4.21
N LYS A 321 -16.61 20.72 -4.37
CA LYS A 321 -15.36 19.99 -4.11
C LYS A 321 -14.83 19.31 -5.37
N LEU A 322 -13.51 19.33 -5.53
CA LEU A 322 -12.77 18.59 -6.55
C LEU A 322 -12.43 17.20 -6.04
N PHE A 323 -13.08 16.19 -6.59
CA PHE A 323 -12.78 14.78 -6.36
C PHE A 323 -11.75 14.28 -7.36
N CYS A 324 -10.83 13.44 -6.90
CA CYS A 324 -9.82 12.78 -7.72
C CYS A 324 -9.85 11.27 -7.49
N THR A 325 -9.98 10.51 -8.59
CA THR A 325 -9.92 9.06 -8.59
C THR A 325 -8.80 8.59 -9.49
N THR A 326 -7.96 7.71 -8.98
CA THR A 326 -6.83 7.13 -9.74
C THR A 326 -7.01 5.64 -9.87
N HIS A 327 -6.68 5.09 -11.05
CA HIS A 327 -6.73 3.66 -11.31
C HIS A 327 -5.33 3.10 -11.49
N PHE A 328 -5.04 2.01 -10.79
CA PHE A 328 -3.82 1.24 -10.93
C PHE A 328 -4.15 -0.17 -11.38
N ARG A 329 -3.45 -0.68 -12.41
CA ARG A 329 -3.58 -2.09 -12.84
C ARG A 329 -2.91 -3.05 -11.85
N SER A 330 -1.86 -2.62 -11.17
CA SER A 330 -1.08 -3.41 -10.23
C SER A 330 -0.20 -2.49 -9.38
N GLN A 331 -0.04 -2.77 -8.09
CA GLN A 331 0.70 -1.91 -7.19
C GLN A 331 1.26 -2.67 -5.99
N ASP A 332 2.58 -2.54 -5.79
CA ASP A 332 3.26 -2.93 -4.56
C ASP A 332 2.78 -2.02 -3.43
N MET A 333 2.13 -2.64 -2.44
CA MET A 333 1.54 -1.93 -1.31
C MET A 333 2.57 -1.55 -0.26
N VAL A 334 3.76 -2.14 -0.22
CA VAL A 334 4.77 -1.80 0.78
C VAL A 334 5.59 -0.60 0.32
N HIS A 335 6.28 -0.70 -0.81
CA HIS A 335 7.23 0.33 -1.24
C HIS A 335 6.65 1.33 -2.25
N GLY A 336 5.62 0.93 -2.98
CA GLY A 336 4.99 1.73 -4.04
C GLY A 336 3.85 2.62 -3.56
N TRP A 337 2.86 2.02 -2.90
CA TRP A 337 1.62 2.72 -2.54
C TRP A 337 1.79 3.99 -1.71
N PRO A 338 2.61 3.99 -0.64
CA PRO A 338 2.78 5.19 0.17
C PRO A 338 3.30 6.39 -0.64
N ARG A 339 4.26 6.19 -1.55
CA ARG A 339 4.81 7.27 -2.37
C ARG A 339 3.79 7.76 -3.41
N ASN A 340 3.03 6.84 -4.00
CA ASN A 340 2.00 7.14 -4.99
C ASN A 340 0.86 7.98 -4.40
N VAL A 341 0.33 7.61 -3.22
CA VAL A 341 -0.82 8.31 -2.62
C VAL A 341 -0.49 9.77 -2.32
N PHE A 342 0.67 10.06 -1.70
CA PHE A 342 1.08 11.43 -1.41
C PHE A 342 1.31 12.25 -2.68
N SER A 343 1.92 11.65 -3.71
CA SER A 343 2.18 12.36 -4.97
C SER A 343 0.90 12.68 -5.74
N LEU A 344 -0.09 11.79 -5.70
CA LEU A 344 -1.38 11.97 -6.36
C LEU A 344 -2.32 12.89 -5.57
N LEU A 345 -2.23 12.91 -4.24
CA LEU A 345 -2.83 13.94 -3.40
C LEU A 345 -2.25 15.33 -3.74
N LYS A 346 -0.93 15.42 -3.93
CA LYS A 346 -0.29 16.67 -4.39
C LYS A 346 -0.75 17.09 -5.79
N LEU A 347 -0.99 16.14 -6.69
CA LEU A 347 -1.57 16.41 -8.01
C LEU A 347 -3.02 16.93 -7.88
N GLN A 348 -3.84 16.33 -7.03
CA GLN A 348 -5.20 16.82 -6.76
C GLN A 348 -5.18 18.23 -6.18
N LYS A 349 -4.25 18.52 -5.26
CA LYS A 349 -4.04 19.87 -4.72
C LYS A 349 -3.65 20.88 -5.78
N LEU A 350 -2.73 20.53 -6.69
CA LEU A 350 -2.36 21.38 -7.81
C LEU A 350 -3.57 21.77 -8.67
N VAL A 351 -4.42 20.81 -9.02
CA VAL A 351 -5.64 21.08 -9.81
C VAL A 351 -6.65 21.89 -9.00
N SER A 352 -6.80 21.61 -7.71
CA SER A 352 -7.65 22.35 -6.77
C SER A 352 -7.25 23.84 -6.72
N ASP A 353 -5.96 24.13 -6.55
CA ASP A 353 -5.43 25.50 -6.48
C ASP A 353 -5.61 26.26 -7.79
N GLU A 354 -5.44 25.58 -8.92
CA GLU A 354 -5.60 26.18 -10.23
C GLU A 354 -7.07 26.41 -10.61
N THR A 355 -8.04 25.87 -9.87
CA THR A 355 -9.48 25.91 -10.24
C THR A 355 -10.40 26.45 -9.15
N ASP A 356 -9.85 26.91 -8.03
CA ASP A 356 -10.57 27.48 -6.88
C ASP A 356 -11.62 26.54 -6.23
N TYR A 357 -11.53 25.22 -6.48
CA TYR A 357 -12.37 24.23 -5.83
C TYR A 357 -11.64 23.58 -4.66
N THR A 358 -12.29 23.48 -3.50
CA THR A 358 -11.73 22.75 -2.35
C THR A 358 -11.56 21.26 -2.65
N MET A 359 -10.58 20.60 -2.04
CA MET A 359 -10.39 19.15 -2.25
C MET A 359 -11.53 18.35 -1.61
N GLY A 360 -12.09 17.41 -2.39
CA GLY A 360 -12.85 16.28 -1.84
C GLY A 360 -11.93 15.12 -1.45
N PRO A 361 -12.48 14.04 -0.86
CA PRO A 361 -11.73 12.82 -0.58
C PRO A 361 -10.99 12.28 -1.82
N PHE A 362 -9.80 11.76 -1.60
CA PHE A 362 -8.98 11.14 -2.62
C PHE A 362 -9.27 9.65 -2.73
N VAL A 363 -9.38 9.12 -3.96
CA VAL A 363 -9.64 7.71 -4.20
C VAL A 363 -8.54 7.09 -5.06
N MET A 364 -8.05 5.93 -4.64
CA MET A 364 -7.13 5.09 -5.42
C MET A 364 -7.71 3.68 -5.55
N ILE A 365 -8.06 3.29 -6.78
CA ILE A 365 -8.56 1.97 -7.12
C ILE A 365 -7.41 1.16 -7.70
N THR A 366 -7.00 0.11 -7.00
CA THR A 366 -5.95 -0.81 -7.45
C THR A 366 -6.54 -2.16 -7.82
N HIS A 367 -6.40 -2.56 -9.09
CA HIS A 367 -6.88 -3.86 -9.55
C HIS A 367 -6.09 -5.00 -8.93
N SER A 368 -4.75 -4.95 -8.92
CA SER A 368 -3.87 -5.95 -8.30
C SER A 368 -3.07 -5.32 -7.16
N ALA A 369 -3.65 -5.30 -5.95
CA ALA A 369 -3.02 -4.79 -4.74
C ALA A 369 -2.24 -5.90 -4.08
N HIS A 370 -0.92 -5.78 -3.99
CA HIS A 370 -0.11 -6.91 -3.54
C HIS A 370 1.01 -6.56 -2.56
N ILE A 371 1.36 -7.55 -1.76
CA ILE A 371 2.54 -7.57 -0.89
C ILE A 371 3.41 -8.74 -1.34
N TYR A 372 4.66 -8.45 -1.66
CA TYR A 372 5.64 -9.45 -2.01
C TYR A 372 6.01 -10.33 -0.81
N SER A 373 6.27 -11.62 -1.05
CA SER A 373 6.62 -12.55 0.02
C SER A 373 7.76 -12.04 0.88
N ASP A 374 8.76 -11.38 0.29
CA ASP A 374 9.94 -10.86 0.98
C ASP A 374 9.56 -9.86 2.11
N ASP A 375 8.49 -9.08 1.94
CA ASP A 375 8.06 -8.03 2.87
C ASP A 375 7.09 -8.48 3.98
N TYR A 376 6.65 -9.75 4.03
CA TYR A 376 5.65 -10.18 5.02
C TYR A 376 6.06 -9.93 6.47
N GLU A 377 7.29 -10.28 6.87
CA GLU A 377 7.78 -10.05 8.24
C GLU A 377 7.83 -8.56 8.59
N LEU A 378 8.26 -7.72 7.64
CA LEU A 378 8.26 -6.27 7.80
C LEU A 378 6.83 -5.76 8.05
N VAL A 379 5.88 -6.22 7.25
CA VAL A 379 4.48 -5.84 7.37
C VAL A 379 3.88 -6.32 8.69
N GLU A 380 4.14 -7.57 9.10
CA GLU A 380 3.68 -8.10 10.39
C GLU A 380 4.19 -7.26 11.56
N LYS A 381 5.46 -6.86 11.52
CA LYS A 381 6.04 -5.97 12.53
C LYS A 381 5.38 -4.59 12.52
N ILE A 382 5.22 -3.97 11.35
CA ILE A 382 4.57 -2.66 11.20
C ILE A 382 3.15 -2.71 11.78
N LEU A 383 2.37 -3.73 11.42
CA LEU A 383 1.00 -3.90 11.91
C LEU A 383 0.97 -4.10 13.42
N LYS A 384 1.77 -5.02 13.95
CA LYS A 384 1.83 -5.30 15.40
C LYS A 384 2.17 -4.05 16.22
N ASP A 385 3.13 -3.26 15.77
CA ASP A 385 3.67 -2.16 16.56
C ASP A 385 2.82 -0.88 16.46
N ASN A 386 2.04 -0.72 15.37
CA ASN A 386 1.42 0.55 15.01
C ASN A 386 -0.08 0.51 14.70
N TYR A 387 -0.67 -0.62 14.28
CA TYR A 387 -2.05 -0.69 13.80
C TYR A 387 -3.05 -0.13 14.82
N ASP A 388 -2.98 -0.64 16.05
CA ASP A 388 -3.94 -0.25 17.09
C ASP A 388 -3.73 1.21 17.54
N LYS A 389 -2.47 1.65 17.63
CA LYS A 389 -2.10 3.01 18.06
C LYS A 389 -2.54 4.06 17.04
N GLU A 390 -2.28 3.82 15.76
CA GLU A 390 -2.57 4.76 14.68
C GLU A 390 -4.08 4.92 14.43
N LEU A 391 -4.84 3.84 14.62
CA LEU A 391 -6.28 3.84 14.48
C LEU A 391 -7.02 4.22 15.78
N GLY A 392 -6.28 4.54 16.85
CA GLY A 392 -6.86 5.00 18.10
C GLY A 392 -7.65 3.92 18.86
N TYR A 393 -7.32 2.63 18.67
CA TYR A 393 -7.94 1.55 19.43
C TYR A 393 -7.53 1.66 20.90
N THR A 394 -8.49 2.00 21.76
CA THR A 394 -8.32 1.97 23.21
C THR A 394 -9.09 0.80 23.81
N SER A 395 -8.73 0.40 25.03
CA SER A 395 -9.49 -0.59 25.82
C SER A 395 -10.90 -0.13 26.19
N ARG A 396 -11.28 1.13 25.93
CA ARG A 396 -12.56 1.70 26.32
C ARG A 396 -13.61 1.79 25.21
N GLN A 397 -13.26 2.06 23.96
CA GLN A 397 -14.19 1.93 22.80
C GLN A 397 -13.53 2.37 21.48
N MET A 398 -14.13 1.92 20.37
CA MET A 398 -14.02 2.52 19.04
C MET A 398 -15.22 3.44 18.81
N PHE A 399 -14.99 4.72 18.53
CA PHE A 399 -16.02 5.61 18.00
C PHE A 399 -15.47 6.19 16.69
N GLU A 400 -15.78 5.52 15.58
CA GLU A 400 -15.59 6.06 14.23
C GLU A 400 -16.93 6.67 13.80
N ASP A 401 -16.95 7.84 13.18
CA ASP A 401 -18.21 8.40 12.68
C ASP A 401 -18.75 7.53 11.52
N ASP A 402 -20.00 7.08 11.62
CA ASP A 402 -20.64 6.38 10.51
C ASP A 402 -21.15 7.39 9.48
N ARG A 403 -20.67 7.23 8.24
CA ARG A 403 -20.95 8.17 7.16
C ARG A 403 -22.40 8.14 6.66
N ARG A 404 -23.19 7.15 7.05
CA ARG A 404 -24.61 7.06 6.65
C ARG A 404 -25.56 7.63 7.69
N GLY A 405 -25.16 7.72 8.95
CA GLY A 405 -25.98 8.38 9.97
C GLY A 405 -25.56 8.06 11.40
N ASN A 406 -26.28 8.66 12.35
CA ASN A 406 -26.09 8.45 13.78
C ASN A 406 -27.38 7.91 14.41
N ILE A 407 -27.25 7.05 15.42
CA ILE A 407 -28.40 6.48 16.13
C ILE A 407 -28.47 7.02 17.55
N THR A 408 -29.64 7.52 17.94
CA THR A 408 -29.99 7.69 19.35
C THR A 408 -30.99 6.64 19.80
N ILE A 409 -30.86 6.21 21.05
CA ILE A 409 -31.79 5.28 21.70
C ILE A 409 -32.31 5.95 22.97
N GLU A 410 -33.63 5.98 23.09
CA GLU A 410 -34.36 6.62 24.19
C GLU A 410 -35.46 5.68 24.68
N ILE A 411 -35.95 5.89 25.90
CA ILE A 411 -37.16 5.23 26.39
C ILE A 411 -38.24 6.30 26.55
N GLU A 412 -39.35 6.13 25.85
CA GLU A 412 -40.50 7.04 25.91
C GLU A 412 -41.70 6.32 26.55
N GLN A 413 -42.54 7.06 27.26
CA GLN A 413 -43.80 6.52 27.77
C GLN A 413 -44.79 6.40 26.58
N SER A 414 -45.31 5.20 26.35
CA SER A 414 -46.30 4.95 25.30
C SER A 414 -47.62 5.65 25.63
N ASN A 415 -48.22 6.27 24.61
CA ASN A 415 -49.56 6.86 24.70
C ASN A 415 -50.68 5.80 24.65
N GLN A 416 -50.34 4.52 24.44
CA GLN A 416 -51.31 3.43 24.47
C GLN A 416 -51.73 3.10 25.92
N VAL A 417 -53.00 3.29 26.25
CA VAL A 417 -53.57 2.82 27.51
C VAL A 417 -53.79 1.31 27.39
N GLY A 418 -53.18 0.51 28.27
CA GLY A 418 -53.42 -0.93 28.33
C GLY A 418 -54.91 -1.25 28.53
N ARG A 419 -55.38 -2.42 28.07
CA ARG A 419 -56.75 -2.87 28.35
C ARG A 419 -57.01 -2.81 29.86
N PRO A 420 -58.09 -2.17 30.34
CA PRO A 420 -58.38 -2.11 31.76
C PRO A 420 -58.65 -3.54 32.26
N THR A 421 -57.78 -4.06 33.12
CA THR A 421 -58.08 -5.25 33.91
C THR A 421 -58.62 -4.82 35.26
N LYS A 422 -59.45 -5.67 35.88
CA LYS A 422 -60.12 -5.42 37.17
C LYS A 422 -59.17 -5.20 38.36
N TYR A 423 -57.86 -5.29 38.12
CA TYR A 423 -56.78 -5.24 39.12
C TYR A 423 -55.55 -4.39 38.71
N ALA A 424 -55.57 -3.70 37.56
CA ALA A 424 -54.41 -2.89 37.14
C ALA A 424 -54.58 -1.42 37.55
N GLU A 425 -53.77 -0.98 38.52
CA GLU A 425 -53.33 0.42 38.53
C GLU A 425 -52.72 0.75 37.16
N LYS A 426 -52.94 1.97 36.67
CA LYS A 426 -52.41 2.51 35.40
C LYS A 426 -50.90 2.29 35.30
N SER A 427 -50.48 1.12 34.83
CA SER A 427 -49.08 0.79 34.66
C SER A 427 -48.59 1.60 33.47
N LYS A 428 -47.67 2.55 33.70
CA LYS A 428 -47.02 3.29 32.62
C LYS A 428 -46.39 2.26 31.67
N ILE A 429 -46.83 2.25 30.42
CA ILE A 429 -46.22 1.43 29.37
C ILE A 429 -45.08 2.24 28.79
N TYR A 430 -43.90 1.64 28.68
CA TYR A 430 -42.73 2.27 28.06
C TYR A 430 -42.39 1.55 26.76
N GLU A 431 -41.86 2.31 25.80
CA GLU A 431 -41.34 1.82 24.54
C GLU A 431 -39.90 2.32 24.36
N ILE A 432 -39.07 1.48 23.74
CA ILE A 432 -37.74 1.84 23.29
C ILE A 432 -37.92 2.53 21.93
N VAL A 433 -37.32 3.72 21.78
CA VAL A 433 -37.38 4.55 20.58
C VAL A 433 -35.98 4.67 20.02
N VAL A 434 -35.82 4.28 18.76
CA VAL A 434 -34.54 4.35 18.03
C VAL A 434 -34.69 5.38 16.93
N LYS A 435 -33.84 6.39 16.92
CA LYS A 435 -33.88 7.49 15.96
C LYS A 435 -32.58 7.50 15.13
N LEU A 436 -32.71 7.41 13.82
CA LEU A 436 -31.63 7.59 12.86
C LEU A 436 -31.60 9.04 12.39
N TYR A 437 -30.47 9.69 12.61
CA TYR A 437 -30.19 11.04 12.11
C TYR A 437 -29.17 10.99 10.99
N ALA A 438 -29.13 12.05 10.18
CA ALA A 438 -28.04 12.30 9.24
C ALA A 438 -26.67 12.33 9.99
N PRO A 439 -25.55 12.09 9.29
CA PRO A 439 -24.20 12.01 9.92
C PRO A 439 -23.80 13.25 10.72
N GLU A 440 -24.32 14.42 10.38
CA GLU A 440 -24.12 15.68 11.10
C GLU A 440 -25.01 15.83 12.36
N GLY A 441 -25.89 14.86 12.63
CA GLY A 441 -26.81 14.84 13.77
C GLY A 441 -28.03 15.74 13.64
N GLY A 442 -28.24 16.36 12.47
CA GLY A 442 -29.33 17.30 12.22
C GLY A 442 -30.66 16.62 11.87
N LEU A 443 -30.81 16.21 10.60
CA LEU A 443 -32.08 15.72 10.07
C LEU A 443 -32.43 14.32 10.63
N LEU A 444 -33.61 14.16 11.22
CA LEU A 444 -34.18 12.85 11.55
C LEU A 444 -34.62 12.14 10.26
N LEU A 445 -33.96 11.03 9.95
CA LEU A 445 -34.17 10.24 8.74
C LEU A 445 -35.20 9.14 8.94
N LYS A 446 -35.19 8.49 10.11
CA LYS A 446 -36.06 7.35 10.41
C LYS A 446 -36.21 7.15 11.91
N GLU A 447 -37.35 6.59 12.32
CA GLU A 447 -37.64 6.24 13.70
C GLU A 447 -38.23 4.83 13.77
N TRP A 448 -37.83 4.06 14.78
CA TRP A 448 -38.39 2.76 15.12
C TRP A 448 -38.84 2.75 16.58
N ARG A 449 -39.92 2.02 16.86
CA ARG A 449 -40.48 1.88 18.21
C ARG A 449 -40.79 0.42 18.50
N GLY A 450 -40.47 -0.03 19.71
CA GLY A 450 -40.77 -1.38 20.16
C GLY A 450 -40.73 -1.52 21.67
N LYS A 451 -41.41 -2.54 22.18
CA LYS A 451 -41.48 -2.84 23.63
C LYS A 451 -40.30 -3.69 24.10
N THR A 452 -39.65 -4.38 23.17
CA THR A 452 -38.50 -5.25 23.44
C THR A 452 -37.39 -5.03 22.42
N ALA A 453 -36.16 -5.38 22.80
CA ALA A 453 -35.01 -5.36 21.89
C ALA A 453 -35.22 -6.29 20.70
N MET A 454 -35.88 -7.44 20.91
CA MET A 454 -36.19 -8.40 19.83
C MET A 454 -37.16 -7.83 18.80
N GLU A 455 -38.21 -7.11 19.23
CA GLU A 455 -39.13 -6.43 18.31
C GLU A 455 -38.39 -5.42 17.42
N LEU A 456 -37.50 -4.61 18.03
CA LEU A 456 -36.70 -3.63 17.30
C LEU A 456 -35.68 -4.29 16.37
N TYR A 457 -35.00 -5.35 16.82
CA TYR A 457 -34.10 -6.14 15.96
C TYR A 457 -34.80 -6.62 14.68
N ILE A 458 -36.02 -7.16 14.80
CA ILE A 458 -36.80 -7.61 13.64
C ILE A 458 -37.16 -6.43 12.72
N GLN A 459 -37.58 -5.30 13.27
CA GLN A 459 -37.89 -4.09 12.48
C GLN A 459 -36.64 -3.47 11.83
N MET A 460 -35.48 -3.70 12.40
CA MET A 460 -34.18 -3.15 12.00
C MET A 460 -33.28 -4.20 11.33
N ILE A 461 -33.84 -5.29 10.81
CA ILE A 461 -33.04 -6.36 10.20
C ILE A 461 -32.16 -5.87 9.04
N ASN A 462 -32.57 -4.78 8.38
CA ASN A 462 -31.83 -4.11 7.32
C ASN A 462 -31.10 -2.85 7.79
N ILE A 463 -30.75 -2.74 9.07
CA ILE A 463 -30.02 -1.59 9.62
C ILE A 463 -28.67 -1.35 8.90
N GLY A 464 -28.07 -2.41 8.33
CA GLY A 464 -26.87 -2.33 7.49
C GLY A 464 -27.06 -1.55 6.16
N ASP A 465 -28.29 -1.24 5.77
CA ASP A 465 -28.56 -0.31 4.67
C ASP A 465 -28.32 1.15 5.11
N TYR A 466 -28.51 1.44 6.40
CA TYR A 466 -28.45 2.78 6.98
C TYR A 466 -27.18 3.06 7.76
N LEU A 467 -26.40 2.03 8.08
CA LEU A 467 -25.11 2.12 8.78
C LEU A 467 -24.12 1.16 8.13
N VAL A 468 -22.83 1.50 8.13
CA VAL A 468 -21.76 0.70 7.52
C VAL A 468 -20.81 0.08 8.52
N LEU A 469 -20.76 0.57 9.77
CA LEU A 469 -19.78 0.13 10.76
C LEU A 469 -20.32 -1.04 11.61
N PRO A 470 -19.71 -2.25 11.54
CA PRO A 470 -20.16 -3.39 12.34
C PRO A 470 -20.09 -3.14 13.86
N SER A 471 -19.11 -2.35 14.31
CA SER A 471 -18.98 -1.95 15.72
C SER A 471 -20.23 -1.21 16.21
N HIS A 472 -20.82 -0.35 15.38
CA HIS A 472 -22.05 0.38 15.71
C HIS A 472 -23.24 -0.56 15.80
N LEU A 473 -23.33 -1.56 14.92
CA LEU A 473 -24.40 -2.55 14.97
C LEU A 473 -24.37 -3.37 16.26
N ILE A 474 -23.18 -3.76 16.72
CA ILE A 474 -22.99 -4.46 18.01
C ILE A 474 -23.38 -3.55 19.19
N TYR A 475 -22.96 -2.29 19.14
CA TYR A 475 -23.29 -1.32 20.18
C TYR A 475 -24.80 -1.07 20.28
N ILE A 476 -25.48 -0.86 19.15
CA ILE A 476 -26.94 -0.69 19.08
C ILE A 476 -27.62 -1.90 19.72
N GLY A 477 -27.23 -3.14 19.37
CA GLY A 477 -27.80 -4.34 19.99
C GLY A 477 -27.64 -4.38 21.51
N THR A 478 -26.49 -3.94 22.02
CA THR A 478 -26.20 -3.86 23.45
C THR A 478 -27.07 -2.81 24.15
N GLU A 479 -27.22 -1.63 23.55
CA GLU A 479 -28.06 -0.55 24.07
C GLU A 479 -29.55 -0.90 24.05
N LEU A 480 -30.03 -1.56 23.00
CA LEU A 480 -31.41 -2.05 22.95
C LEU A 480 -31.70 -3.02 24.10
N GLN A 481 -30.78 -3.96 24.35
CA GLN A 481 -30.93 -4.92 25.45
C GLN A 481 -30.88 -4.22 26.81
N ARG A 482 -30.03 -3.19 26.94
CA ARG A 482 -29.93 -2.34 28.14
C ARG A 482 -31.23 -1.58 28.37
N ALA A 483 -31.76 -0.90 27.36
CA ALA A 483 -33.03 -0.17 27.45
C ALA A 483 -34.18 -1.09 27.89
N GLU A 484 -34.30 -2.27 27.29
CA GLU A 484 -35.31 -3.26 27.69
C GLU A 484 -35.16 -3.69 29.16
N TYR A 485 -33.93 -3.88 29.64
CA TYR A 485 -33.66 -4.23 31.03
C TYR A 485 -34.13 -3.14 32.01
N TYR A 486 -33.89 -1.86 31.68
CA TYR A 486 -34.37 -0.74 32.49
C TYR A 486 -35.91 -0.68 32.53
N ILE A 487 -36.60 -0.96 31.42
CA ILE A 487 -38.07 -1.08 31.40
C ILE A 487 -38.52 -2.21 32.33
N LYS A 488 -37.94 -3.41 32.20
CA LYS A 488 -38.30 -4.59 32.99
C LYS A 488 -38.06 -4.42 34.49
N LEU A 489 -37.06 -3.64 34.89
CA LEU A 489 -36.79 -3.31 36.28
C LEU A 489 -37.67 -2.17 36.84
N GLY A 490 -38.58 -1.60 36.06
CA GLY A 490 -39.36 -0.43 36.47
C GLY A 490 -38.50 0.84 36.64
N LYS A 491 -37.35 0.90 35.96
CA LYS A 491 -36.37 1.99 36.04
C LYS A 491 -36.23 2.75 34.71
N ALA A 492 -37.24 2.71 33.83
CA ALA A 492 -37.23 3.33 32.51
C ALA A 492 -36.66 4.76 32.50
N GLU A 493 -37.06 5.60 33.46
CA GLU A 493 -36.62 7.00 33.54
C GLU A 493 -35.15 7.19 33.95
N LYS A 494 -34.44 6.11 34.29
CA LYS A 494 -33.00 6.11 34.60
C LYS A 494 -32.13 5.65 33.43
N TYR A 495 -32.74 5.22 32.33
CA TYR A 495 -31.97 4.87 31.14
C TYR A 495 -31.41 6.13 30.51
N ASN A 496 -30.13 6.06 30.17
CA ASN A 496 -29.48 7.02 29.28
C ASN A 496 -28.57 6.22 28.35
N GLN A 497 -28.53 6.58 27.08
CA GLN A 497 -27.54 6.04 26.17
C GLN A 497 -26.16 6.57 26.58
N ASP A 498 -25.10 5.77 26.39
CA ASP A 498 -23.76 6.27 26.73
C ASP A 498 -23.44 7.50 25.88
N PRO A 499 -22.81 8.53 26.47
CA PRO A 499 -22.37 9.67 25.69
C PRO A 499 -21.33 9.22 24.66
N ALA A 500 -21.32 9.87 23.49
CA ALA A 500 -20.26 9.65 22.52
C ALA A 500 -18.90 9.95 23.17
N ALA A 501 -17.99 8.98 23.13
CA ALA A 501 -16.76 8.99 23.93
C ALA A 501 -15.75 10.11 23.62
N ASN A 502 -16.05 11.00 22.66
CA ASN A 502 -15.15 12.05 22.17
C ASN A 502 -15.77 13.45 22.11
N LYS A 503 -16.93 13.69 22.74
CA LYS A 503 -17.37 15.06 22.99
C LYS A 503 -17.15 15.37 24.46
N GLU A 504 -16.08 16.11 24.74
CA GLU A 504 -16.09 17.05 25.87
C GLU A 504 -17.30 17.97 25.66
N LEU A 505 -18.44 17.59 26.24
CA LEU A 505 -19.63 18.42 26.42
C LEU A 505 -19.98 18.41 27.91
#